data_AF-A0A6H1ZTV8-F1
#
_entry.id   AF-A0A6H1ZTV8-F1
#
_cell.length_a   1.000
_cell.length_b   1.000
_cell.length_c   1.000
_cell.angle_alpha   90.00
_cell.angle_beta   90.00
_cell.angle_gamma   90.00
#
_symmetry.space_group_name_H-M   'P 1'
#
loop_
_entity.id
_entity.type
_entity.pdbx_description
1 polymer ?
#
loop_
_entity_poly.entity_id
_entity_poly.type
_entity_poly.pdbx_seq_one_letter_code
_entity_poly.pdbx_strand_id
1 'polypeptide(L)'
;MMVKKEINILAEEKPKSITLSDGKEYKLPPIDMTTLANIEKTMGFGLGRLQTKLENETMTTMRALIYALLKEEQPELDIDKVGRLITLKEISSISGTISEIMAISS
;
A
#
# COMPACT_ATOMS: atom_id res chain seq x y z
N MET A 1 -19.42 9.80 -27.18
CA MET A 1 -18.02 9.36 -27.33
C MET A 1 -17.66 8.55 -26.09
N MET A 2 -17.63 7.22 -26.18
CA MET A 2 -17.17 6.36 -25.09
C MET A 2 -15.66 6.24 -25.22
N VAL A 3 -14.91 6.86 -24.30
CA VAL A 3 -13.46 6.67 -24.24
C VAL A 3 -13.21 5.25 -23.76
N LYS A 4 -12.82 4.37 -24.68
CA LYS A 4 -12.27 3.06 -24.32
C LYS A 4 -10.98 3.34 -23.54
N LYS A 5 -11.01 3.09 -22.23
CA LYS A 5 -9.82 3.10 -21.38
C LYS A 5 -8.99 1.90 -21.85
N GLU A 6 -7.99 2.16 -22.70
CA GLU A 6 -7.02 1.15 -23.09
C GLU A 6 -6.30 0.69 -21.83
N ILE A 7 -6.60 -0.54 -21.39
CA ILE A 7 -5.84 -1.19 -20.32
C ILE A 7 -4.50 -1.52 -20.95
N ASN A 8 -3.49 -0.67 -20.70
CA ASN A 8 -2.13 -0.93 -21.12
C ASN A 8 -1.55 -2.02 -20.21
N ILE A 9 -1.76 -3.28 -20.62
CA ILE A 9 -1.35 -4.51 -19.93
C ILE A 9 0.18 -4.66 -19.81
N LEU A 10 0.95 -3.72 -20.39
CA LEU A 10 2.42 -3.65 -20.39
C LEU A 10 2.96 -2.45 -19.61
N ALA A 11 2.11 -1.64 -18.96
CA ALA A 11 2.60 -0.64 -18.02
C ALA A 11 3.17 -1.38 -16.81
N GLU A 12 4.49 -1.59 -16.78
CA GLU A 12 5.19 -2.03 -15.57
C GLU A 12 4.76 -1.09 -14.43
N GLU A 13 4.07 -1.67 -13.44
CA GLU A 13 3.78 -1.02 -12.17
C GLU A 13 5.10 -0.46 -11.64
N LYS A 14 5.17 0.87 -11.51
CA LYS A 14 6.38 1.51 -11.02
C LYS A 14 6.36 1.53 -9.50
N PRO A 15 7.51 1.32 -8.84
CA PRO A 15 7.64 1.57 -7.42
C PRO A 15 7.15 2.97 -7.08
N LYS A 16 6.37 3.08 -6.01
CA LYS A 16 5.92 4.36 -5.47
C LYS A 16 6.72 4.73 -4.24
N SER A 17 6.79 6.01 -3.93
CA SER A 17 7.46 6.49 -2.72
C SER A 17 6.46 7.10 -1.75
N ILE A 18 6.69 6.88 -0.45
CA ILE A 18 6.02 7.61 0.63
C ILE A 18 7.08 8.24 1.52
N THR A 19 6.82 9.45 2.01
CA THR A 19 7.65 10.07 3.07
C THR A 19 6.93 9.92 4.39
N LEU A 20 7.63 9.41 5.41
CA LEU A 20 7.09 9.26 6.76
C LEU A 20 7.59 10.38 7.68
N SER A 21 7.08 10.43 8.92
CA SER A 21 7.36 11.53 9.86
C SER A 21 8.82 11.66 10.30
N ASP A 22 9.66 10.66 10.08
CA ASP A 22 11.11 10.76 10.25
C ASP A 22 11.81 11.52 9.11
N GLY A 23 11.05 11.97 8.11
CA GLY A 23 11.54 12.68 6.94
C GLY A 23 12.23 11.77 5.92
N LYS A 24 12.21 10.44 6.12
CA LYS A 24 12.79 9.50 5.16
C LYS A 24 11.79 9.13 4.07
N GLU A 25 12.31 8.93 2.88
CA GLU A 25 11.58 8.40 1.74
C GLU A 25 11.67 6.87 1.74
N TYR A 26 10.52 6.21 1.71
CA TYR A 26 10.38 4.77 1.67
C TYR A 26 9.80 4.37 0.31
N LYS A 27 10.43 3.40 -0.34
CA LYS A 27 9.93 2.83 -1.60
C LYS A 27 8.98 1.69 -1.30
N LEU A 28 7.81 1.76 -1.90
CA LEU A 28 6.83 0.69 -1.95
C LEU A 28 7.11 -0.18 -3.19
N PRO A 29 7.08 -1.52 -3.04
CA PRO A 29 7.25 -2.41 -4.16
C PRO A 29 6.13 -2.23 -5.19
N PRO A 30 6.38 -2.58 -6.45
CA PRO A 30 5.34 -2.63 -7.47
C PRO A 30 4.27 -3.67 -7.10
N ILE A 31 3.03 -3.46 -7.55
CA ILE A 31 1.90 -4.32 -7.20
C ILE A 31 1.86 -5.52 -8.14
N ASP A 32 2.73 -6.49 -7.88
CA ASP A 32 2.74 -7.78 -8.55
C ASP A 32 2.10 -8.90 -7.69
N MET A 33 1.97 -10.10 -8.26
CA MET A 33 1.39 -11.25 -7.56
C MET A 33 2.14 -11.61 -6.27
N THR A 34 3.46 -11.41 -6.24
CA THR A 34 4.29 -11.70 -5.06
C THR A 34 3.97 -10.72 -3.93
N THR A 35 3.93 -9.43 -4.25
CA THR A 35 3.59 -8.35 -3.32
C THR A 35 2.19 -8.56 -2.75
N LEU A 36 1.22 -8.88 -3.60
CA LEU A 36 -0.15 -9.18 -3.16
C LEU A 36 -0.20 -10.39 -2.21
N ALA A 37 0.47 -11.49 -2.54
CA ALA A 37 0.53 -12.67 -1.67
C ALA A 37 1.20 -12.37 -0.31
N ASN A 38 2.22 -11.52 -0.31
CA ASN A 38 2.91 -11.08 0.90
C ASN A 38 2.01 -10.20 1.78
N ILE A 39 1.20 -9.32 1.17
CA ILE A 39 0.18 -8.54 1.88
C ILE A 39 -0.85 -9.48 2.53
N GLU A 40 -1.41 -10.42 1.77
CA GLU A 40 -2.39 -11.39 2.31
C GLU A 40 -1.83 -12.19 3.48
N LYS A 41 -0.59 -12.69 3.34
CA LYS A 41 0.12 -13.43 4.38
C LYS A 41 0.31 -12.59 5.64
N THR A 42 0.69 -11.32 5.49
CA THR A 42 0.95 -10.42 6.63
C THR A 42 -0.33 -10.04 7.34
N MET A 43 -1.41 -9.80 6.59
CA MET A 43 -2.67 -9.31 7.13
C MET A 43 -3.61 -10.43 7.60
N GLY A 44 -3.38 -11.66 7.16
CA GLY A 44 -4.17 -12.84 7.55
C GLY A 44 -5.56 -12.89 6.89
N PHE A 45 -5.78 -12.14 5.82
CA PHE A 45 -7.00 -12.17 5.03
C PHE A 45 -6.71 -11.85 3.56
N GLY A 46 -7.57 -12.33 2.66
CA GLY A 46 -7.39 -12.16 1.22
C GLY A 46 -7.77 -10.78 0.66
N LEU A 47 -7.34 -10.48 -0.56
CA LEU A 47 -7.52 -9.18 -1.24
C LEU A 47 -8.98 -8.72 -1.31
N GLY A 48 -9.94 -9.64 -1.48
CA GLY A 48 -11.37 -9.29 -1.50
C GLY A 48 -11.86 -8.66 -0.19
N ARG A 49 -11.24 -9.00 0.95
CA ARG A 49 -11.53 -8.34 2.25
C ARG A 49 -10.66 -7.11 2.49
N LEU A 50 -9.53 -7.00 1.79
CA LEU A 50 -8.62 -5.85 1.89
C LEU A 50 -9.32 -4.58 1.40
N GLN A 51 -9.98 -4.64 0.25
CA GLN A 51 -10.68 -3.47 -0.32
C GLN A 51 -11.72 -2.91 0.66
N THR A 52 -12.61 -3.77 1.16
CA THR A 52 -13.62 -3.36 2.16
C THR A 52 -12.99 -2.83 3.45
N LYS A 53 -11.86 -3.39 3.90
CA LYS A 53 -11.18 -2.90 5.11
C LYS A 53 -10.48 -1.56 4.91
N LEU A 54 -10.00 -1.28 3.71
CA LEU A 54 -9.42 0.00 3.33
C LEU A 54 -10.49 1.08 3.17
N GLU A 55 -11.65 0.75 2.58
CA GLU A 55 -12.81 1.65 2.51
C GLU A 55 -13.32 2.08 3.88
N ASN A 56 -13.20 1.18 4.87
CA ASN A 56 -13.53 1.49 6.27
C ASN A 56 -12.42 2.27 7.00
N GLU A 57 -11.33 2.64 6.32
CA GLU A 57 -10.22 3.50 6.78
C GLU A 57 -9.67 3.19 8.18
N THR A 58 -9.75 1.93 8.60
CA THR A 58 -9.30 1.60 9.96
C THR A 58 -7.78 1.80 10.03
N MET A 59 -7.31 2.61 10.98
CA MET A 59 -5.88 2.90 11.20
C MET A 59 -5.05 1.60 11.35
N THR A 60 -5.67 0.56 11.90
CA THR A 60 -5.06 -0.77 12.01
C THR A 60 -4.78 -1.40 10.65
N THR A 61 -5.70 -1.28 9.69
CA THR A 61 -5.55 -1.82 8.34
C THR A 61 -4.51 -1.01 7.55
N MET A 62 -4.57 0.33 7.60
CA MET A 62 -3.55 1.17 6.98
C MET A 62 -2.15 0.86 7.51
N ARG A 63 -1.99 0.79 8.84
CA ARG A 63 -0.72 0.45 9.48
C ARG A 63 -0.20 -0.92 9.02
N ALA A 64 -1.07 -1.93 9.00
CA ALA A 64 -0.70 -3.28 8.61
C ALA A 64 -0.32 -3.37 7.12
N LEU A 65 -1.01 -2.65 6.24
CA LEU A 65 -0.71 -2.61 4.82
C LEU A 65 0.64 -1.95 4.53
N ILE A 66 0.90 -0.78 5.12
CA ILE A 66 2.19 -0.09 4.96
C ILE A 66 3.33 -0.94 5.52
N TYR A 67 3.10 -1.57 6.67
CA TYR A 67 4.06 -2.53 7.22
C TYR A 67 4.33 -3.68 6.23
N ALA A 68 3.29 -4.30 5.67
CA ALA A 68 3.43 -5.40 4.73
C ALA A 68 4.23 -4.98 3.48
N LEU A 69 3.97 -3.78 2.95
CA LEU A 69 4.66 -3.25 1.77
C LEU A 69 6.14 -2.92 2.05
N LEU A 70 6.48 -2.50 3.28
CA LEU A 70 7.85 -2.12 3.60
C LEU A 70 8.71 -3.28 4.11
N LYS A 71 8.11 -4.32 4.68
CA LYS A 71 8.84 -5.34 5.45
C LYS A 71 9.86 -6.15 4.64
N GLU A 72 9.64 -6.35 3.34
CA GLU A 72 10.60 -7.08 2.51
C GLU A 72 11.90 -6.29 2.29
N GLU A 73 11.78 -5.01 1.97
CA GLU A 73 12.94 -4.14 1.69
C GLU A 73 13.51 -3.49 2.96
N GLN A 74 12.76 -3.50 4.06
CA GLN A 74 13.12 -2.89 5.35
C GLN A 74 12.85 -3.89 6.50
N PRO A 75 13.59 -5.01 6.57
CA PRO A 75 13.35 -6.08 7.54
C PRO A 75 13.51 -5.65 9.01
N GLU A 76 14.18 -4.54 9.29
CA GLU A 76 14.35 -3.93 10.62
C GLU A 76 13.11 -3.17 11.12
N LEU A 77 12.18 -2.83 10.22
CA LEU A 77 10.91 -2.22 10.58
C LEU A 77 9.99 -3.28 11.17
N ASP A 78 9.45 -2.99 12.35
CA ASP A 78 8.33 -3.72 12.93
C ASP A 78 7.04 -2.90 12.80
N ILE A 79 5.90 -3.55 13.02
CA ILE A 79 4.59 -2.92 12.85
C ILE A 79 4.37 -1.72 13.79
N ASP A 80 5.01 -1.71 14.96
CA ASP A 80 4.88 -0.63 15.94
C ASP A 80 5.70 0.58 15.54
N LYS A 81 6.92 0.37 15.04
CA LYS A 81 7.76 1.43 14.44
C LYS A 81 7.03 2.07 13.26
N VAL A 82 6.46 1.26 12.35
CA VAL A 82 5.68 1.79 11.22
C VAL A 82 4.51 2.63 11.72
N GLY A 83 3.76 2.15 12.72
CA GLY A 83 2.65 2.90 13.31
C GLY A 83 3.07 4.25 13.90
N ARG A 84 4.25 4.33 14.53
CA ARG A 84 4.78 5.60 15.09
C ARG A 84 5.25 6.57 14.01
N LEU A 85 5.59 6.07 12.82
CA LEU A 85 6.07 6.86 11.71
C LEU A 85 4.92 7.48 10.88
N ILE A 86 3.70 6.97 11.02
CA ILE A 86 2.50 7.47 10.34
C ILE A 86 1.76 8.42 11.28
N THR A 87 1.87 9.74 11.07
CA THR A 87 1.07 10.72 11.81
C THR A 87 -0.13 11.16 10.99
N LEU A 88 -1.06 11.90 11.63
CA LEU A 88 -2.25 12.44 10.95
C LEU A 88 -1.91 13.29 9.71
N LYS A 89 -0.72 13.92 9.69
CA LYS A 89 -0.25 14.71 8.56
C LYS A 89 0.03 13.85 7.32
N GLU A 90 0.60 12.66 7.49
CA GLU A 90 0.96 11.79 6.37
C GLU A 90 -0.22 10.94 5.88
N ILE A 91 -1.27 10.73 6.69
CA ILE A 91 -2.42 9.88 6.35
C ILE A 91 -3.05 10.27 5.00
N SER A 92 -3.24 11.56 4.72
CA SER A 92 -3.87 11.99 3.46
C SER A 92 -3.01 11.64 2.24
N SER A 93 -1.68 11.80 2.35
CA SER A 93 -0.75 11.46 1.27
C SER A 93 -0.69 9.95 1.06
N ILE A 94 -0.59 9.20 2.17
CA ILE A 94 -0.54 7.75 2.17
C ILE A 94 -1.82 7.17 1.57
N SER A 95 -2.99 7.65 1.99
CA SER A 95 -4.28 7.18 1.49
C SER A 95 -4.40 7.35 -0.03
N GLY A 96 -3.92 8.48 -0.57
CA GLY A 96 -3.83 8.70 -2.02
C GLY A 96 -2.93 7.67 -2.71
N THR A 97 -1.71 7.48 -2.23
CA THR A 97 -0.77 6.51 -2.80
C THR A 97 -1.31 5.08 -2.76
N ILE A 98 -1.93 4.68 -1.64
CA ILE A 98 -2.57 3.36 -1.49
C ILE A 98 -3.76 3.21 -2.43
N SER A 99 -4.60 4.24 -2.56
CA SER A 99 -5.77 4.19 -3.45
C SER A 99 -5.35 4.01 -4.91
N GLU A 100 -4.31 4.70 -5.35
CA GLU A 100 -3.78 4.53 -6.70
C GLU A 100 -3.15 3.15 -6.92
N ILE A 101 -2.53 2.57 -5.90
CA ILE A 101 -2.00 1.18 -5.90
C ILE A 101 -3.14 0.18 -6.07
N MET A 102 -4.25 0.36 -5.34
CA MET A 102 -5.39 -0.54 -5.36
C MET A 102 -6.29 -0.37 -6.60
N ALA A 103 -6.27 0.81 -7.24
CA ALA A 103 -7.07 1.09 -8.43
C ALA A 103 -6.66 0.24 -9.66
N ILE A 104 -5.51 -0.43 -9.60
CA ILE A 104 -4.98 -1.24 -10.71
C ILE A 104 -5.55 -2.67 -10.67
N SER A 105 -6.10 -3.11 -9.53
CA SER A 105 -6.79 -4.40 -9.39
C SER A 105 -8.31 -4.34 -9.63
N SER A 106 -8.84 -3.23 -10.16
CA SER A 106 -10.28 -2.99 -10.41
C SER A 106 -10.65 -3.00 -11.88
#